data_AF-A0A357L4N7-F1
#
_entry.id   AF-A0A357L4N7-F1
#
_cell.length_a   1.000
_cell.length_b   1.000
_cell.length_c   1.000
_cell.angle_alpha   90.00
_cell.angle_beta   90.00
_cell.angle_gamma   90.00
#
_symmetry.space_group_name_H-M   'P 1'
#
loop_
_entity.id
_entity.type
_entity.pdbx_description
1 polymer ?
#
loop_
_entity_poly.entity_id
_entity_poly.type
_entity_poly.pdbx_seq_one_letter_code
_entity_poly.pdbx_strand_id
1 'polypeptide(L)'
;ILGFLPVHIYDIERVEAIAGPQGTLYGASAQSGVLRVITNKPKIGEFEAGYDLEANQVEDGDIGYQFEGYLNQPISDNAAIRLVGYYKRDAGYIDNVLGGRIFPTSGIGKTNAALVEDNFNDIDTYGLRAALRVDLDENWTLTPSVLLQRSEQTGVNFFDPDAGDYAVSRFEPEFNNDKFGQAALTLEGKVGNFDVTYAGAYLRRQIDSNSDYTDYAYYYDTVFGYGSYFYGNGGPADLIDPTQFYAGDDSYGKYSNEIRISSPQDKRLRFVAGFFQNRQTHNIRQQYFIRGLADVLEVTGEDDTVWLTQQLRVDRDLALFGEMYFDLTDRITFTGGVRGYKYRNSLQGFFGYGPGFATNFGTTTGELSCFDPDPIVANSPCTNID
;
A
#
# COMPACT_ATOMS: atom_id res chain seq x y z
N ILE A 1 -6.59 7.17 0.74
CA ILE A 1 -6.88 5.71 0.72
C ILE A 1 -6.03 5.12 -0.39
N LEU A 2 -4.88 4.52 -0.04
CA LEU A 2 -4.21 3.51 -0.85
C LEU A 2 -3.89 2.35 0.10
N GLY A 3 -4.95 1.67 0.55
CA GLY A 3 -4.89 0.49 1.40
C GLY A 3 -4.84 -0.83 0.62
N PHE A 4 -4.73 -0.76 -0.70
CA PHE A 4 -4.59 -1.93 -1.56
C PHE A 4 -3.14 -2.42 -1.53
N LEU A 5 -2.94 -3.71 -1.29
CA LEU A 5 -1.66 -4.39 -1.37
C LEU A 5 -1.62 -5.13 -2.72
N PRO A 6 -0.87 -4.66 -3.72
CA PRO A 6 -0.84 -5.27 -5.04
C PRO A 6 0.00 -6.55 -5.02
N VAL A 7 -0.56 -7.64 -4.48
CA VAL A 7 0.10 -8.94 -4.42
C VAL A 7 0.09 -9.59 -5.80
N HIS A 8 1.26 -10.01 -6.29
CA HIS A 8 1.34 -10.82 -7.50
C HIS A 8 0.71 -12.20 -7.29
N ILE A 9 -0.16 -12.60 -8.23
CA ILE A 9 -1.06 -13.75 -8.07
C ILE A 9 -0.48 -14.96 -8.81
N TYR A 10 0.30 -15.78 -8.11
CA TYR A 10 0.82 -17.04 -8.63
C TYR A 10 0.72 -18.19 -7.63
N ASP A 11 0.64 -19.41 -8.16
CA ASP A 11 0.54 -20.65 -7.38
C ASP A 11 -0.66 -20.61 -6.39
N ILE A 12 -1.85 -20.37 -6.95
CA ILE A 12 -3.09 -20.17 -6.22
C ILE A 12 -3.95 -21.43 -6.31
N GLU A 13 -4.48 -21.88 -5.17
CA GLU A 13 -5.42 -23.00 -5.12
C GLU A 13 -6.80 -22.54 -5.59
N ARG A 14 -7.27 -21.39 -5.07
CA ARG A 14 -8.53 -20.77 -5.48
C ARG A 14 -8.65 -19.32 -5.03
N VAL A 15 -9.60 -18.62 -5.65
CA VAL A 15 -10.08 -17.30 -5.24
C VAL A 15 -11.56 -17.41 -4.86
N GLU A 16 -11.90 -17.04 -3.64
CA GLU A 16 -13.28 -17.04 -3.12
C GLU A 16 -13.81 -15.60 -3.13
N ALA A 17 -14.94 -15.36 -3.79
CA ALA A 17 -15.64 -14.07 -3.79
C ALA A 17 -16.98 -14.22 -3.08
N ILE A 18 -17.18 -13.47 -2.01
CA ILE A 18 -18.37 -13.54 -1.18
C ILE A 18 -19.03 -12.17 -1.19
N ALA A 19 -20.18 -12.07 -1.87
CA ALA A 19 -20.91 -10.82 -2.00
C ALA A 19 -21.73 -10.48 -0.74
N GLY A 20 -21.87 -9.17 -0.49
CA GLY A 20 -22.71 -8.62 0.56
C GLY A 20 -22.05 -8.56 1.94
N PRO A 21 -22.71 -7.95 2.94
CA PRO A 21 -22.12 -7.75 4.26
C PRO A 21 -21.79 -9.08 4.95
N GLN A 22 -20.52 -9.47 4.93
CA GLN A 22 -20.04 -10.68 5.62
C GLN A 22 -19.47 -10.35 7.00
N GLY A 23 -20.29 -9.58 7.74
CA GLY A 23 -19.97 -9.15 9.08
C GLY A 23 -19.57 -10.34 9.94
N THR A 24 -20.40 -11.36 10.11
CA THR A 24 -20.14 -12.48 11.03
C THR A 24 -18.93 -13.34 10.68
N LEU A 25 -18.62 -13.56 9.39
CA LEU A 25 -17.63 -14.56 8.96
C LEU A 25 -16.24 -14.00 8.59
N TYR A 26 -16.12 -12.71 8.23
CA TYR A 26 -14.88 -12.23 7.57
C TYR A 26 -14.35 -10.83 7.92
N GLY A 27 -14.84 -10.12 8.94
CA GLY A 27 -14.14 -8.91 9.44
C GLY A 27 -14.94 -7.61 9.42
N ALA A 28 -14.37 -6.54 9.98
CA ALA A 28 -14.96 -5.20 10.01
C ALA A 28 -15.02 -4.52 8.61
N SER A 29 -14.19 -4.95 7.66
CA SER A 29 -14.09 -4.38 6.31
C SER A 29 -14.97 -5.07 5.25
N ALA A 30 -15.80 -6.03 5.67
CA ALA A 30 -16.58 -6.90 4.77
C ALA A 30 -17.99 -6.37 4.43
N GLN A 31 -18.26 -5.07 4.57
CA GLN A 31 -19.61 -4.49 4.36
C GLN A 31 -20.13 -4.67 2.93
N SER A 32 -19.23 -4.67 1.94
CA SER A 32 -19.58 -4.89 0.53
C SER A 32 -19.33 -6.33 0.05
N GLY A 33 -18.72 -7.17 0.89
CA GLY A 33 -18.23 -8.50 0.53
C GLY A 33 -16.75 -8.69 0.82
N VAL A 34 -16.24 -9.90 0.52
CA VAL A 34 -14.86 -10.30 0.74
C VAL A 34 -14.34 -11.05 -0.48
N LEU A 35 -13.11 -10.71 -0.89
CA LEU A 35 -12.30 -11.51 -1.79
C LEU A 35 -11.21 -12.20 -0.97
N ARG A 36 -11.06 -13.50 -1.13
CA ARG A 36 -10.03 -14.28 -0.46
C ARG A 36 -9.22 -15.06 -1.48
N VAL A 37 -7.92 -14.78 -1.51
CA VAL A 37 -6.95 -15.50 -2.33
C VAL A 37 -6.32 -16.58 -1.46
N ILE A 38 -6.39 -17.83 -1.90
CA ILE A 38 -5.90 -18.99 -1.15
C ILE A 38 -4.80 -19.64 -1.97
N THR A 39 -3.58 -19.61 -1.44
CA THR A 39 -2.39 -20.19 -2.06
C THR A 39 -2.37 -21.70 -1.89
N ASN A 40 -1.76 -22.42 -2.83
CA ASN A 40 -1.51 -23.86 -2.63
C ASN A 40 -0.70 -24.10 -1.34
N LYS A 41 -1.17 -25.01 -0.49
CA LYS A 41 -0.47 -25.41 0.75
C LYS A 41 0.67 -26.40 0.44
N PRO A 42 1.71 -26.50 1.27
CA PRO A 42 2.70 -27.57 1.13
C PRO A 42 2.06 -28.96 1.30
N LYS A 43 2.45 -29.91 0.45
CA LYS A 43 1.94 -31.30 0.44
C LYS A 43 2.98 -32.27 0.97
N ILE A 44 2.66 -32.98 2.04
CA ILE A 44 3.54 -33.99 2.64
C ILE A 44 3.52 -35.25 1.78
N GLY A 45 4.70 -35.87 1.59
CA GLY A 45 4.85 -37.10 0.80
C GLY A 45 4.83 -36.91 -0.73
N GLU A 46 4.56 -35.71 -1.23
CA GLU A 46 4.47 -35.42 -2.66
C GLU A 46 5.51 -34.39 -3.11
N PHE A 47 6.34 -34.74 -4.10
CA PHE A 47 7.18 -33.76 -4.79
C PHE A 47 6.37 -33.13 -5.93
N GLU A 48 6.36 -31.80 -6.01
CA GLU A 48 5.76 -31.07 -7.14
C GLU A 48 6.66 -29.91 -7.54
N ALA A 49 6.77 -29.61 -8.83
CA ALA A 49 7.44 -28.40 -9.31
C ALA A 49 6.76 -27.94 -10.59
N GLY A 50 6.81 -26.64 -10.84
CA GLY A 50 6.28 -26.02 -12.05
C GLY A 50 6.93 -24.67 -12.28
N TYR A 51 6.88 -24.21 -13.53
CA TYR A 51 7.33 -22.88 -13.91
C TYR A 51 6.49 -22.39 -15.08
N ASP A 52 6.34 -21.06 -15.16
CA ASP A 52 5.65 -20.37 -16.23
C ASP A 52 6.54 -19.25 -16.75
N LEU A 53 6.53 -19.07 -18.07
CA LEU A 53 7.32 -18.08 -18.79
C LEU A 53 6.37 -17.29 -19.71
N GLU A 54 6.39 -15.97 -19.59
CA GLU A 54 5.64 -15.08 -20.47
C GLU A 54 6.58 -14.08 -21.15
N ALA A 55 6.27 -13.75 -22.40
CA ALA A 55 6.85 -12.61 -23.10
C ALA A 55 5.73 -11.94 -23.90
N ASN A 56 5.65 -10.62 -23.83
CA ASN A 56 4.65 -9.81 -24.51
C ASN A 56 5.28 -8.54 -25.09
N GLN A 57 4.63 -7.96 -26.10
CA GLN A 57 5.03 -6.70 -26.71
C GLN A 57 3.85 -5.74 -26.60
N VAL A 58 4.09 -4.53 -26.10
CA VAL A 58 3.09 -3.45 -26.14
C VAL A 58 3.19 -2.75 -27.49
N GLU A 59 2.05 -2.43 -28.11
CA GLU A 59 2.01 -1.62 -29.33
C GLU A 59 2.58 -0.24 -29.02
N ASP A 60 3.56 0.20 -29.81
CA ASP A 60 4.36 1.42 -29.60
C ASP A 60 5.10 1.49 -28.24
N GLY A 61 5.26 0.35 -27.56
CA GLY A 61 5.95 0.25 -26.27
C GLY A 61 7.09 -0.75 -26.23
N ASP A 62 7.50 -1.10 -25.02
CA ASP A 62 8.56 -2.05 -24.75
C ASP A 62 8.08 -3.53 -24.76
N ILE A 63 9.05 -4.43 -24.58
CA ILE A 63 8.81 -5.85 -24.33
C ILE A 63 8.65 -6.08 -22.82
N GLY A 64 7.58 -6.75 -22.45
CA GLY A 64 7.35 -7.28 -21.11
C GLY A 64 7.68 -8.77 -21.04
N TYR A 65 8.00 -9.24 -19.85
CA TYR A 65 8.25 -10.67 -19.61
C TYR A 65 8.01 -11.07 -18.16
N GLN A 66 7.71 -12.34 -17.96
CA GLN A 66 7.46 -12.93 -16.64
C GLN A 66 8.18 -14.27 -16.52
N PHE A 67 8.80 -14.49 -15.37
CA PHE A 67 9.45 -15.73 -14.97
C PHE A 67 8.95 -16.10 -13.58
N GLU A 68 8.23 -17.21 -13.46
CA GLU A 68 7.72 -17.64 -12.18
C GLU A 68 7.79 -19.16 -12.04
N GLY A 69 7.85 -19.63 -10.81
CA GLY A 69 7.88 -21.05 -10.55
C GLY A 69 7.70 -21.40 -9.10
N TYR A 70 7.36 -22.66 -8.87
CA TYR A 70 7.13 -23.20 -7.55
C TYR A 70 7.81 -24.56 -7.38
N LEU A 71 8.06 -24.90 -6.13
CA LEU A 71 8.58 -26.18 -5.69
C LEU A 71 7.87 -26.59 -4.41
N ASN A 72 7.34 -27.80 -4.37
CA ASN A 72 6.91 -28.52 -3.18
C ASN A 72 7.86 -29.68 -2.91
N GLN A 73 8.43 -29.71 -1.72
CA GLN A 73 9.39 -30.72 -1.31
C GLN A 73 8.98 -31.29 0.06
N PRO A 74 8.69 -32.60 0.15
CA PRO A 74 8.63 -33.30 1.43
C PRO A 74 10.00 -33.26 2.09
N ILE A 75 10.07 -32.82 3.35
CA ILE A 75 11.33 -32.72 4.11
C ILE A 75 11.43 -33.82 5.19
N SER A 76 10.29 -34.40 5.59
CA SER A 76 10.18 -35.57 6.47
C SER A 76 8.83 -36.25 6.22
N ASP A 77 8.56 -37.35 6.95
CA ASP A 77 7.28 -38.07 6.90
C ASP A 77 6.09 -37.22 7.37
N ASN A 78 6.35 -36.14 8.11
CA ASN A 78 5.33 -35.27 8.70
C ASN A 78 5.51 -33.78 8.35
N ALA A 79 6.37 -33.44 7.38
CA ALA A 79 6.56 -32.06 6.99
C ALA A 79 6.92 -31.87 5.51
N ALA A 80 6.47 -30.77 4.95
CA ALA A 80 6.77 -30.35 3.59
C ALA A 80 6.93 -28.83 3.49
N ILE A 81 7.82 -28.39 2.60
CA ILE A 81 8.02 -26.99 2.28
C ILE A 81 7.50 -26.70 0.86
N ARG A 82 6.86 -25.54 0.69
CA ARG A 82 6.51 -25.00 -0.61
C ARG A 82 7.19 -23.65 -0.79
N LEU A 83 7.93 -23.51 -1.87
CA LEU A 83 8.64 -22.30 -2.28
C LEU A 83 8.05 -21.81 -3.60
N VAL A 84 7.93 -20.50 -3.74
CA VAL A 84 7.47 -19.83 -4.95
C VAL A 84 8.33 -18.60 -5.18
N GLY A 85 8.86 -18.43 -6.38
CA GLY A 85 9.59 -17.24 -6.79
C GLY A 85 9.04 -16.71 -8.09
N TYR A 86 9.03 -15.39 -8.23
CA TYR A 86 8.59 -14.73 -9.45
C TYR A 86 9.36 -13.44 -9.69
N TYR A 87 9.53 -13.14 -10.97
CA TYR A 87 10.01 -11.88 -11.49
C TYR A 87 9.15 -11.51 -12.70
N LYS A 88 8.70 -10.26 -12.75
CA LYS A 88 7.87 -9.73 -13.82
C LYS A 88 8.35 -8.35 -14.19
N ARG A 89 8.52 -8.09 -15.49
CA ARG A 89 8.69 -6.75 -16.07
C ARG A 89 7.45 -6.42 -16.89
N ASP A 90 6.66 -5.48 -16.41
CA ASP A 90 5.63 -4.82 -17.22
C ASP A 90 6.30 -3.78 -18.11
N ALA A 91 6.05 -3.86 -19.42
CA ALA A 91 6.62 -2.96 -20.41
C ALA A 91 6.14 -1.52 -20.22
N GLY A 92 7.07 -0.58 -20.33
CA GLY A 92 6.73 0.82 -20.52
C GLY A 92 6.16 1.08 -21.91
N TYR A 93 5.39 2.15 -22.04
CA TYR A 93 4.68 2.55 -23.25
C TYR A 93 4.40 4.06 -23.30
N ILE A 94 4.80 4.82 -22.28
CA ILE A 94 4.69 6.27 -22.24
C ILE A 94 6.07 6.85 -22.50
N ASP A 95 6.16 7.84 -23.40
CA ASP A 95 7.38 8.57 -23.68
C ASP A 95 7.45 9.87 -22.86
N ASN A 96 8.61 10.16 -22.27
CA ASN A 96 8.93 11.49 -21.77
C ASN A 96 9.56 12.31 -22.91
N VAL A 97 8.73 13.02 -23.67
CA VAL A 97 9.19 13.79 -24.83
C VAL A 97 9.79 15.13 -24.41
N LEU A 98 10.66 15.67 -25.27
CA LEU A 98 11.31 16.96 -25.04
C LEU A 98 10.27 18.08 -24.89
N GLY A 99 10.25 18.65 -23.69
CA GLY A 99 9.43 19.78 -23.30
C GLY A 99 10.26 20.95 -22.78
N GLY A 100 9.65 22.12 -22.84
CA GLY A 100 10.20 23.34 -22.30
C GLY A 100 9.10 24.25 -21.80
N ARG A 101 9.35 24.93 -20.69
CA ARG A 101 8.41 25.90 -20.12
C ARG A 101 9.15 27.13 -19.65
N ILE A 102 8.48 28.28 -19.79
CA ILE A 102 8.93 29.55 -19.23
C ILE A 102 7.86 29.97 -18.25
N PHE A 103 8.21 30.02 -16.97
CA PHE A 103 7.30 30.50 -15.94
C PHE A 103 7.05 32.00 -16.16
N PRO A 104 5.82 32.43 -16.49
CA PRO A 104 5.56 33.79 -16.95
C PRO A 104 5.92 34.87 -15.94
N THR A 105 5.86 34.57 -14.64
CA THR A 105 6.14 35.57 -13.61
C THR A 105 7.63 35.76 -13.36
N SER A 106 8.42 34.68 -13.31
CA SER A 106 9.86 34.76 -13.08
C SER A 106 10.68 34.93 -14.38
N GLY A 107 10.10 34.55 -15.52
CA GLY A 107 10.81 34.45 -16.80
C GLY A 107 11.82 33.30 -16.87
N ILE A 108 11.86 32.44 -15.83
CA ILE A 108 12.81 31.32 -15.76
C ILE A 108 12.34 30.20 -16.67
N GLY A 109 13.25 29.73 -17.52
CA GLY A 109 13.03 28.61 -18.43
C GLY A 109 13.50 27.28 -17.82
N LYS A 110 12.66 26.25 -17.90
CA LYS A 110 12.98 24.87 -17.54
C LYS A 110 12.81 23.98 -18.77
N THR A 111 13.75 23.05 -18.96
CA THR A 111 13.67 21.98 -19.96
C THR A 111 13.90 20.64 -19.29
N ASN A 112 13.26 19.59 -19.80
CA ASN A 112 13.44 18.21 -19.35
C ASN A 112 14.44 17.44 -20.22
N ALA A 113 15.31 18.09 -21.00
CA ALA A 113 16.22 17.40 -21.94
C ALA A 113 17.06 16.27 -21.31
N ALA A 114 17.35 16.33 -20.01
CA ALA A 114 18.08 15.29 -19.26
C ALA A 114 17.23 14.07 -18.85
N LEU A 115 15.91 14.14 -19.02
CA LEU A 115 14.92 13.13 -18.63
C LEU A 115 14.17 12.57 -19.85
N VAL A 116 14.52 13.01 -21.07
CA VAL A 116 13.89 12.50 -22.30
C VAL A 116 14.23 11.03 -22.44
N GLU A 117 13.19 10.20 -22.46
CA GLU A 117 13.30 8.75 -22.45
C GLU A 117 12.02 8.15 -23.04
N ASP A 118 12.19 7.22 -23.97
CA ASP A 118 11.09 6.48 -24.57
C ASP A 118 10.64 5.39 -23.57
N ASN A 119 9.34 5.09 -23.50
CA ASN A 119 8.77 4.02 -22.67
C ASN A 119 9.19 4.04 -21.18
N PHE A 120 9.34 5.23 -20.58
CA PHE A 120 9.93 5.42 -19.24
C PHE A 120 9.05 5.01 -18.05
N ASN A 121 7.94 4.29 -18.28
CA ASN A 121 6.97 3.89 -17.26
C ASN A 121 6.90 2.38 -17.01
N ASP A 122 8.03 1.69 -17.12
CA ASP A 122 8.12 0.26 -16.84
C ASP A 122 7.94 -0.07 -15.34
N ILE A 123 7.56 -1.32 -15.06
CA ILE A 123 7.42 -1.82 -13.69
C ILE A 123 8.12 -3.16 -13.54
N ASP A 124 9.11 -3.22 -12.66
CA ASP A 124 9.76 -4.46 -12.25
C ASP A 124 9.20 -4.95 -10.90
N THR A 125 8.65 -6.17 -10.89
CA THR A 125 8.12 -6.83 -9.69
C THR A 125 8.90 -8.10 -9.39
N TYR A 126 9.43 -8.20 -8.17
CA TYR A 126 10.14 -9.36 -7.64
C TYR A 126 9.40 -9.90 -6.43
N GLY A 127 9.34 -11.20 -6.27
CA GLY A 127 8.84 -11.74 -5.01
C GLY A 127 9.16 -13.21 -4.74
N LEU A 128 8.98 -13.53 -3.46
CA LEU A 128 9.28 -14.83 -2.88
C LEU A 128 8.19 -15.18 -1.87
N ARG A 129 7.64 -16.39 -1.98
CA ARG A 129 6.75 -16.97 -0.97
C ARG A 129 7.31 -18.30 -0.51
N ALA A 130 7.34 -18.50 0.80
CA ALA A 130 7.72 -19.77 1.42
C ALA A 130 6.69 -20.16 2.46
N ALA A 131 6.28 -21.43 2.47
CA ALA A 131 5.42 -21.99 3.49
C ALA A 131 5.96 -23.35 3.93
N LEU A 132 5.93 -23.63 5.22
CA LEU A 132 6.29 -24.92 5.78
C LEU A 132 5.05 -25.50 6.44
N ARG A 133 4.65 -26.71 6.06
CA ARG A 133 3.59 -27.47 6.75
C ARG A 133 4.25 -28.53 7.62
N VAL A 134 3.86 -28.61 8.89
CA VAL A 134 4.28 -29.64 9.83
C VAL A 134 3.05 -30.23 10.51
N ASP A 135 2.84 -31.52 10.36
CA ASP A 135 1.88 -32.26 11.17
C ASP A 135 2.57 -32.62 12.49
N LEU A 136 2.13 -31.98 13.57
CA LEU A 136 2.70 -32.13 14.92
C LEU A 136 2.30 -33.48 15.53
N ASP A 137 1.06 -33.89 15.27
CA ASP A 137 0.46 -35.17 15.60
C ASP A 137 -0.75 -35.43 14.68
N GLU A 138 -1.57 -36.44 14.99
CA GLU A 138 -2.78 -36.78 14.23
C GLU A 138 -3.88 -35.70 14.27
N ASN A 139 -3.80 -34.76 15.21
CA ASN A 139 -4.81 -33.74 15.46
C ASN A 139 -4.36 -32.32 15.13
N TRP A 140 -3.06 -32.04 15.06
CA TRP A 140 -2.54 -30.68 14.93
C TRP A 140 -1.58 -30.52 13.76
N THR A 141 -1.85 -29.49 12.95
CA THR A 141 -0.97 -29.03 11.87
C THR A 141 -0.57 -27.58 12.12
N LEU A 142 0.72 -27.31 12.01
CA LEU A 142 1.31 -25.97 12.03
C LEU A 142 1.72 -25.57 10.60
N THR A 143 1.45 -24.33 10.20
CA THR A 143 1.87 -23.78 8.91
C THR A 143 2.36 -22.33 9.02
N PRO A 144 3.65 -22.10 9.34
CA PRO A 144 4.26 -20.79 9.13
C PRO A 144 4.48 -20.49 7.65
N SER A 145 4.35 -19.22 7.27
CA SER A 145 4.62 -18.74 5.92
C SER A 145 5.19 -17.34 5.89
N VAL A 146 5.96 -17.02 4.85
CA VAL A 146 6.50 -15.70 4.56
C VAL A 146 6.20 -15.34 3.10
N LEU A 147 5.84 -14.09 2.85
CA LEU A 147 5.70 -13.48 1.52
C LEU A 147 6.50 -12.18 1.51
N LEU A 148 7.41 -12.04 0.56
CA LEU A 148 8.19 -10.82 0.31
C LEU A 148 7.92 -10.38 -1.14
N GLN A 149 7.69 -9.09 -1.36
CA GLN A 149 7.55 -8.54 -2.69
C GLN A 149 8.15 -7.12 -2.75
N ARG A 150 8.78 -6.80 -3.87
CA ARG A 150 9.24 -5.46 -4.23
C ARG A 150 8.74 -5.14 -5.64
N SER A 151 8.14 -3.97 -5.80
CA SER A 151 7.75 -3.38 -7.08
C SER A 151 8.50 -2.07 -7.24
N GLU A 152 9.15 -1.88 -8.38
CA GLU A 152 9.82 -0.65 -8.78
C GLU A 152 9.11 -0.15 -10.03
N GLN A 153 8.52 1.03 -9.94
CA GLN A 153 7.88 1.69 -11.08
C GLN A 153 8.62 2.99 -11.35
N THR A 154 8.88 3.26 -12.63
CA THR A 154 9.32 4.55 -13.16
C THR A 154 8.14 5.26 -13.84
N GLY A 155 8.28 6.56 -14.05
CA GLY A 155 7.36 7.35 -14.86
C GLY A 155 5.90 7.34 -14.44
N VAL A 156 5.01 7.55 -15.41
CA VAL A 156 3.56 7.74 -15.18
C VAL A 156 2.72 6.92 -16.13
N ASN A 157 1.47 6.65 -15.73
CA ASN A 157 0.50 5.88 -16.52
C ASN A 157 -0.62 6.77 -17.10
N PHE A 158 -0.25 8.00 -17.49
CA PHE A 158 -1.12 8.95 -18.17
C PHE A 158 -0.33 9.63 -19.30
N PHE A 159 -1.04 10.24 -20.24
CA PHE A 159 -0.44 11.02 -21.32
C PHE A 159 -1.05 12.42 -21.38
N ASP A 160 -0.31 13.34 -21.96
CA ASP A 160 -0.75 14.70 -22.28
C ASP A 160 -1.18 14.75 -23.75
N PRO A 161 -2.47 15.00 -24.06
CA PRO A 161 -2.94 15.10 -25.44
C PRO A 161 -2.21 16.14 -26.29
N ASP A 162 -1.63 17.18 -25.66
CA ASP A 162 -0.87 18.21 -26.37
C ASP A 162 0.59 17.78 -26.67
N ALA A 163 1.12 16.79 -25.95
CA ALA A 163 2.46 16.22 -26.16
C ALA A 163 2.47 15.11 -27.24
N GLY A 164 1.33 14.45 -27.45
CA GLY A 164 1.15 13.37 -28.42
C GLY A 164 0.49 12.14 -27.82
N ASP A 165 0.18 11.16 -28.67
CA ASP A 165 -0.31 9.86 -28.20
C ASP A 165 0.77 9.21 -27.34
N TYR A 166 0.39 8.74 -26.15
CA TYR A 166 1.28 8.10 -25.19
C TYR A 166 2.54 8.92 -24.80
N ALA A 167 2.45 10.25 -24.85
CA ALA A 167 3.58 11.13 -24.53
C ALA A 167 3.26 12.08 -23.36
N VAL A 168 4.29 12.45 -22.61
CA VAL A 168 4.26 13.49 -21.57
C VAL A 168 5.56 14.31 -21.59
N SER A 169 5.56 15.48 -20.95
CA SER A 169 6.79 16.20 -20.63
C SER A 169 6.93 16.37 -19.12
N ARG A 170 7.81 15.58 -18.51
CA ARG A 170 8.10 15.58 -17.07
C ARG A 170 9.49 16.14 -16.82
N PHE A 171 9.60 17.07 -15.89
CA PHE A 171 10.78 17.89 -15.60
C PHE A 171 11.54 17.45 -14.34
N GLU A 172 10.99 16.50 -13.59
CA GLU A 172 11.61 15.83 -12.45
C GLU A 172 11.48 14.30 -12.58
N PRO A 173 12.44 13.51 -12.02
CA PRO A 173 12.35 12.06 -12.05
C PRO A 173 11.09 11.55 -11.33
N GLU A 174 10.40 10.55 -11.89
CA GLU A 174 9.22 9.97 -11.25
C GLU A 174 9.41 8.49 -10.98
N PHE A 175 9.07 8.08 -9.77
CA PHE A 175 9.12 6.69 -9.38
C PHE A 175 8.13 6.37 -8.25
N ASN A 176 7.78 5.10 -8.15
CA ASN A 176 7.04 4.55 -7.02
C ASN A 176 7.61 3.16 -6.67
N ASN A 177 8.37 3.10 -5.58
CA ASN A 177 8.99 1.88 -5.08
C ASN A 177 8.18 1.35 -3.90
N ASP A 178 7.54 0.20 -4.07
CA ASP A 178 6.71 -0.44 -3.05
C ASP A 178 7.35 -1.76 -2.62
N LYS A 179 7.72 -1.88 -1.35
CA LYS A 179 8.28 -3.10 -0.77
C LYS A 179 7.48 -3.54 0.43
N PHE A 180 7.11 -4.82 0.47
CA PHE A 180 6.43 -5.39 1.63
C PHE A 180 6.90 -6.79 1.98
N GLY A 181 6.77 -7.10 3.26
CA GLY A 181 6.98 -8.43 3.80
C GLY A 181 5.87 -8.81 4.76
N GLN A 182 5.34 -10.02 4.62
CA GLN A 182 4.35 -10.60 5.51
C GLN A 182 4.88 -11.91 6.09
N ALA A 183 4.82 -12.06 7.40
CA ALA A 183 4.99 -13.33 8.09
C ALA A 183 3.64 -13.75 8.68
N ALA A 184 3.27 -15.01 8.50
CA ALA A 184 2.02 -15.54 9.00
C ALA A 184 2.22 -16.92 9.64
N LEU A 185 1.30 -17.29 10.53
CA LEU A 185 1.24 -18.57 11.20
C LEU A 185 -0.20 -19.04 11.22
N THR A 186 -0.43 -20.23 10.68
CA THR A 186 -1.70 -20.94 10.82
C THR A 186 -1.49 -22.17 11.70
N LEU A 187 -2.38 -22.39 12.66
CA LEU A 187 -2.46 -23.61 13.46
C LEU A 187 -3.87 -24.17 13.30
N GLU A 188 -3.97 -25.38 12.77
CA GLU A 188 -5.23 -26.08 12.53
C GLU A 188 -5.22 -27.36 13.37
N GLY A 189 -6.29 -27.64 14.11
CA GLY A 189 -6.40 -28.91 14.80
C GLY A 189 -7.67 -29.14 15.58
N LYS A 190 -7.64 -30.13 16.50
CA LYS A 190 -8.82 -30.56 17.26
C LYS A 190 -8.65 -30.45 18.77
N VAL A 191 -9.70 -29.96 19.43
CA VAL A 191 -9.85 -30.00 20.89
C VAL A 191 -11.12 -30.75 21.22
N GLY A 192 -10.98 -32.00 21.67
CA GLY A 192 -12.12 -32.91 21.80
C GLY A 192 -12.75 -33.17 20.43
N ASN A 193 -14.04 -32.83 20.28
CA ASN A 193 -14.75 -32.94 19.02
C ASN A 193 -14.80 -31.63 18.22
N PHE A 194 -14.12 -30.57 18.68
CA PHE A 194 -14.18 -29.26 18.03
C PHE A 194 -12.97 -29.04 17.14
N ASP A 195 -13.20 -28.52 15.94
CA ASP A 195 -12.14 -28.01 15.09
C ASP A 195 -11.76 -26.61 15.56
N VAL A 196 -10.45 -26.37 15.70
CA VAL A 196 -9.88 -25.10 16.13
C VAL A 196 -8.92 -24.62 15.06
N THR A 197 -9.05 -23.36 14.67
CA THR A 197 -8.13 -22.70 13.75
C THR A 197 -7.66 -21.39 14.34
N TYR A 198 -6.35 -21.22 14.41
CA TYR A 198 -5.71 -19.94 14.69
C TYR A 198 -4.98 -19.46 13.43
N ALA A 199 -5.14 -18.18 13.11
CA ALA A 199 -4.42 -17.52 12.03
C ALA A 199 -3.88 -16.17 12.55
N GLY A 200 -2.56 -16.03 12.56
CA GLY A 200 -1.87 -14.80 12.92
C GLY A 200 -1.00 -14.30 11.76
N ALA A 201 -0.92 -12.99 11.56
CA ALA A 201 -0.07 -12.39 10.54
C ALA A 201 0.48 -11.03 10.97
N TYR A 202 1.69 -10.73 10.51
CA TYR A 202 2.35 -9.43 10.62
C TYR A 202 2.82 -9.00 9.23
N LEU A 203 2.41 -7.82 8.79
CA LEU A 203 2.78 -7.17 7.54
C LEU A 203 3.54 -5.89 7.84
N ARG A 204 4.64 -5.69 7.13
CA ARG A 204 5.35 -4.41 7.03
C ARG A 204 5.45 -4.01 5.56
N ARG A 205 5.13 -2.77 5.23
CA ARG A 205 5.21 -2.20 3.88
C ARG A 205 5.82 -0.81 3.93
N GLN A 206 6.63 -0.48 2.95
CA GLN A 206 7.24 0.83 2.76
C GLN A 206 7.05 1.23 1.31
N ILE A 207 6.58 2.46 1.08
CA ILE A 207 6.38 3.03 -0.24
C ILE A 207 7.21 4.30 -0.30
N ASP A 208 8.17 4.34 -1.22
CA ASP A 208 9.01 5.48 -1.51
C ASP A 208 8.62 6.01 -2.89
N SER A 209 8.17 7.26 -2.98
CA SER A 209 7.61 7.82 -4.23
C SER A 209 8.13 9.23 -4.51
N ASN A 210 8.28 9.56 -5.78
CA ASN A 210 8.55 10.91 -6.26
C ASN A 210 7.68 11.19 -7.48
N SER A 211 7.08 12.38 -7.54
CA SER A 211 6.24 12.79 -8.67
C SER A 211 6.49 14.25 -9.03
N ASP A 212 6.59 14.51 -10.32
CA ASP A 212 6.70 15.85 -10.87
C ASP A 212 5.37 16.60 -10.68
N TYR A 213 5.45 17.84 -10.18
CA TYR A 213 4.30 18.72 -9.97
C TYR A 213 4.46 20.06 -10.70
N THR A 214 5.32 20.08 -11.72
CA THR A 214 5.67 21.25 -12.54
C THR A 214 4.47 21.77 -13.31
N ASP A 215 3.58 20.89 -13.79
CA ASP A 215 2.31 21.26 -14.43
C ASP A 215 1.47 22.16 -13.55
N TYR A 216 1.30 21.75 -12.30
CA TYR A 216 0.53 22.51 -11.34
C TYR A 216 1.16 23.88 -11.10
N ALA A 217 2.48 23.93 -10.85
CA ALA A 217 3.20 25.18 -10.66
C ALA A 217 3.07 26.12 -11.89
N TYR A 218 3.22 25.58 -13.10
CA TYR A 218 3.16 26.35 -14.34
C TYR A 218 1.77 26.93 -14.61
N TYR A 219 0.71 26.13 -14.47
CA TYR A 219 -0.65 26.60 -14.72
C TYR A 219 -1.11 27.63 -13.67
N TYR A 220 -0.76 27.43 -12.41
CA TYR A 220 -1.03 28.42 -11.37
C TYR A 220 -0.25 29.71 -11.58
N ASP A 221 1.00 29.62 -12.05
CA ASP A 221 1.76 30.82 -12.41
C ASP A 221 1.12 31.56 -13.60
N THR A 222 0.69 30.81 -14.61
CA THR A 222 0.08 31.37 -15.83
C THR A 222 -1.23 32.09 -15.55
N VAL A 223 -2.09 31.53 -14.68
CA VAL A 223 -3.42 32.08 -14.41
C VAL A 223 -3.41 33.10 -13.28
N PHE A 224 -2.65 32.83 -12.21
CA PHE A 224 -2.71 33.59 -10.97
C PHE A 224 -1.40 34.28 -10.58
N GLY A 225 -0.32 34.14 -11.37
CA GLY A 225 0.97 34.75 -11.06
C GLY A 225 1.66 34.18 -9.83
N TYR A 226 1.37 32.90 -9.50
CA TYR A 226 1.88 32.25 -8.29
C TYR A 226 3.41 32.18 -8.22
N GLY A 227 4.11 32.22 -9.36
CA GLY A 227 5.56 32.26 -9.43
C GLY A 227 6.17 33.45 -8.69
N SER A 228 5.44 34.55 -8.48
CA SER A 228 5.90 35.72 -7.72
C SER A 228 6.13 35.43 -6.24
N TYR A 229 5.51 34.38 -5.71
CA TYR A 229 5.60 34.04 -4.29
C TYR A 229 6.74 33.08 -3.96
N PHE A 230 7.37 32.50 -4.97
CA PHE A 230 8.49 31.59 -4.80
C PHE A 230 9.79 32.36 -5.05
N TYR A 231 10.51 32.64 -3.96
CA TYR A 231 11.74 33.40 -3.96
C TYR A 231 12.76 32.78 -3.00
N GLY A 232 14.03 33.07 -3.22
CA GLY A 232 15.16 32.62 -2.40
C GLY A 232 15.50 33.60 -1.29
N ASN A 233 16.57 33.32 -0.54
CA ASN A 233 16.96 34.11 0.63
C ASN A 233 17.35 35.58 0.32
N GLY A 234 17.46 35.97 -0.96
CA GLY A 234 17.54 37.38 -1.37
C GLY A 234 16.24 38.17 -1.23
N GLY A 235 15.12 37.52 -0.86
CA GLY A 235 13.80 38.12 -0.68
C GLY A 235 12.98 38.16 -1.98
N PRO A 236 11.82 38.84 -2.02
CA PRO A 236 10.85 38.75 -3.13
C PRO A 236 11.35 39.15 -4.53
N ALA A 237 12.51 39.82 -4.63
CA ALA A 237 13.13 40.16 -5.91
C ALA A 237 14.05 39.04 -6.45
N ASP A 238 14.43 38.07 -5.61
CA ASP A 238 15.25 36.90 -5.91
C ASP A 238 14.35 35.72 -6.29
N LEU A 239 13.65 35.84 -7.42
CA LEU A 239 12.75 34.80 -7.91
C LEU A 239 13.55 33.54 -8.30
N ILE A 240 13.03 32.38 -7.92
CA ILE A 240 13.65 31.07 -8.16
C ILE A 240 12.84 30.27 -9.18
N ASP A 241 13.40 29.13 -9.62
CA ASP A 241 12.67 28.16 -10.44
C ASP A 241 11.50 27.58 -9.62
N PRO A 242 10.23 27.87 -9.98
CA PRO A 242 9.07 27.43 -9.20
C PRO A 242 8.65 25.99 -9.55
N THR A 243 9.46 25.23 -10.28
CA THR A 243 9.28 23.79 -10.49
C THR A 243 9.02 23.09 -9.16
N GLN A 244 7.86 22.43 -9.06
CA GLN A 244 7.45 21.69 -7.87
C GLN A 244 7.56 20.20 -8.12
N PHE A 245 7.91 19.47 -7.07
CA PHE A 245 7.76 18.02 -7.07
C PHE A 245 7.38 17.54 -5.67
N TYR A 246 6.71 16.40 -5.66
CA TYR A 246 6.22 15.71 -4.50
C TYR A 246 7.16 14.55 -4.18
N ALA A 247 7.56 14.39 -2.92
CA ALA A 247 8.13 13.14 -2.43
C ALA A 247 7.29 12.58 -1.28
N GLY A 248 7.05 11.27 -1.33
CA GLY A 248 6.29 10.53 -0.33
C GLY A 248 7.07 9.36 0.25
N ASP A 249 7.06 9.24 1.58
CA ASP A 249 7.50 8.07 2.34
C ASP A 249 6.31 7.60 3.20
N ASP A 250 5.76 6.44 2.84
CA ASP A 250 4.68 5.81 3.58
C ASP A 250 5.16 4.49 4.19
N SER A 251 5.03 4.37 5.51
CA SER A 251 5.41 3.16 6.27
C SER A 251 4.21 2.57 6.99
N TYR A 252 3.82 1.37 6.56
CA TYR A 252 2.70 0.61 7.11
C TYR A 252 3.17 -0.55 7.96
N GLY A 253 2.50 -0.75 9.09
CA GLY A 253 2.61 -1.93 9.94
C GLY A 253 1.22 -2.46 10.25
N LYS A 254 1.00 -3.76 10.10
CA LYS A 254 -0.28 -4.38 10.42
C LYS A 254 -0.06 -5.71 11.10
N TYR A 255 -0.71 -5.92 12.25
CA TYR A 255 -0.81 -7.24 12.86
C TYR A 255 -2.27 -7.63 12.98
N SER A 256 -2.56 -8.89 12.70
CA SER A 256 -3.90 -9.46 12.87
C SER A 256 -3.82 -10.85 13.47
N ASN A 257 -4.75 -11.16 14.37
CA ASN A 257 -4.90 -12.47 14.96
C ASN A 257 -6.38 -12.87 14.92
N GLU A 258 -6.62 -14.11 14.56
CA GLU A 258 -7.95 -14.70 14.57
C GLU A 258 -7.90 -16.09 15.15
N ILE A 259 -8.87 -16.41 16.01
CA ILE A 259 -9.14 -17.76 16.48
C ILE A 259 -10.59 -18.11 16.19
N ARG A 260 -10.81 -19.33 15.68
CA ARG A 260 -12.11 -19.89 15.35
C ARG A 260 -12.24 -21.27 15.96
N ILE A 261 -13.44 -21.57 16.44
CA ILE A 261 -13.84 -22.89 16.91
C ILE A 261 -15.13 -23.27 16.20
N SER A 262 -15.17 -24.47 15.64
CA SER A 262 -16.38 -25.02 15.02
C SER A 262 -16.72 -26.41 15.55
N SER A 263 -18.02 -26.68 15.65
CA SER A 263 -18.55 -28.00 15.97
C SER A 263 -18.42 -28.98 14.79
N PRO A 264 -18.48 -30.30 15.02
CA PRO A 264 -18.60 -31.28 13.96
C PRO A 264 -19.80 -31.01 13.05
N GLN A 265 -19.61 -31.17 11.74
CA GLN A 265 -20.63 -30.86 10.74
C GLN A 265 -21.70 -31.97 10.59
N ASP A 266 -21.50 -33.13 11.22
CA ASP A 266 -22.44 -34.26 11.21
C ASP A 266 -23.51 -34.16 12.32
N LYS A 267 -23.47 -33.12 13.17
CA LYS A 267 -24.41 -32.93 14.27
C LYS A 267 -25.59 -32.05 13.86
N ARG A 268 -26.74 -32.33 14.47
CA ARG A 268 -27.98 -31.55 14.28
C ARG A 268 -27.87 -30.09 14.76
N LEU A 269 -27.09 -29.87 15.82
CA LEU A 269 -26.74 -28.53 16.30
C LEU A 269 -25.28 -28.27 15.95
N ARG A 270 -25.05 -27.26 15.13
CA ARG A 270 -23.71 -26.84 14.70
C ARG A 270 -23.47 -25.40 15.10
N PHE A 271 -22.22 -25.03 15.34
CA PHE A 271 -21.84 -23.64 15.56
C PHE A 271 -20.45 -23.36 15.03
N VAL A 272 -20.20 -22.08 14.76
CA VAL A 272 -18.88 -21.49 14.65
C VAL A 272 -18.83 -20.29 15.58
N ALA A 273 -17.74 -20.11 16.29
CA ALA A 273 -17.49 -18.93 17.12
C ALA A 273 -16.04 -18.49 16.93
N GLY A 274 -15.79 -17.19 17.04
CA GLY A 274 -14.45 -16.68 16.88
C GLY A 274 -14.22 -15.31 17.45
N PHE A 275 -12.93 -15.00 17.57
CA PHE A 275 -12.39 -13.75 18.03
C PHE A 275 -11.38 -13.25 17.00
N PHE A 276 -11.48 -11.96 16.68
CA PHE A 276 -10.58 -11.29 15.74
C PHE A 276 -10.03 -10.01 16.38
N GLN A 277 -8.74 -9.79 16.18
CA GLN A 277 -8.07 -8.55 16.56
C GLN A 277 -7.17 -8.09 15.42
N ASN A 278 -7.18 -6.78 15.16
CA ASN A 278 -6.26 -6.12 14.24
C ASN A 278 -5.75 -4.82 14.84
N ARG A 279 -4.50 -4.48 14.53
CA ARG A 279 -3.98 -3.12 14.67
C ARG A 279 -3.13 -2.79 13.47
N GLN A 280 -3.39 -1.62 12.92
CA GLN A 280 -2.70 -1.06 11.78
C GLN A 280 -2.10 0.29 12.18
N THR A 281 -0.87 0.52 11.75
CA THR A 281 -0.16 1.80 11.83
C THR A 281 0.21 2.23 10.43
N HIS A 282 0.07 3.51 10.15
CA HIS A 282 0.47 4.12 8.88
C HIS A 282 1.14 5.45 9.21
N ASN A 283 2.45 5.50 9.02
CA ASN A 283 3.22 6.73 9.07
C ASN A 283 3.20 7.31 7.66
N ILE A 284 2.71 8.53 7.53
CA ILE A 284 2.58 9.28 6.29
C ILE A 284 3.60 10.40 6.36
N ARG A 285 4.51 10.47 5.40
CA ARG A 285 5.33 11.66 5.16
C ARG A 285 5.20 12.04 3.69
N GLN A 286 4.75 13.26 3.45
CA GLN A 286 4.60 13.82 2.11
C GLN A 286 5.12 15.24 2.10
N GLN A 287 6.00 15.53 1.16
CA GLN A 287 6.64 16.82 1.03
C GLN A 287 6.42 17.35 -0.38
N TYR A 288 6.03 18.62 -0.48
CA TYR A 288 6.06 19.36 -1.72
C TYR A 288 7.26 20.30 -1.66
N PHE A 289 8.15 20.18 -2.63
CA PHE A 289 9.42 20.91 -2.66
C PHE A 289 9.48 21.94 -3.78
N ILE A 290 10.23 23.00 -3.53
CA ILE A 290 10.70 23.97 -4.52
C ILE A 290 12.16 24.24 -4.19
N ARG A 291 13.08 23.94 -5.12
CA ARG A 291 14.53 24.06 -4.84
C ARG A 291 14.96 25.52 -4.72
N GLY A 292 15.71 25.82 -3.67
CA GLY A 292 16.21 27.16 -3.36
C GLY A 292 15.15 28.06 -2.73
N LEU A 293 14.13 27.49 -2.09
CA LEU A 293 13.09 28.27 -1.41
C LEU A 293 13.72 29.08 -0.27
N ALA A 294 13.20 30.28 -0.01
CA ALA A 294 13.67 31.07 1.11
C ALA A 294 13.31 30.39 2.43
N ASP A 295 14.23 30.36 3.40
CA ASP A 295 14.04 29.74 4.72
C ASP A 295 12.78 30.26 5.44
N VAL A 296 12.38 31.52 5.16
CA VAL A 296 11.18 32.14 5.75
C VAL A 296 9.87 31.55 5.21
N LEU A 297 9.90 30.97 4.00
CA LEU A 297 8.75 30.36 3.34
C LEU A 297 8.65 28.85 3.58
N GLU A 298 9.74 28.22 3.99
CA GLU A 298 9.81 26.78 4.26
C GLU A 298 9.03 26.40 5.52
N VAL A 299 8.60 25.14 5.57
CA VAL A 299 8.19 24.48 6.80
C VAL A 299 9.41 24.36 7.71
N THR A 300 9.28 24.77 8.98
CA THR A 300 10.38 24.82 9.94
C THR A 300 11.06 23.46 10.08
N GLY A 301 12.36 23.41 9.77
CA GLY A 301 13.19 22.20 9.86
C GLY A 301 13.10 21.27 8.65
N GLU A 302 12.46 21.70 7.56
CA GLU A 302 12.32 20.95 6.31
C GLU A 302 12.77 21.82 5.13
N ASP A 303 14.03 21.66 4.73
CA ASP A 303 14.64 22.39 3.61
C ASP A 303 13.81 22.27 2.33
N ASP A 304 13.72 23.37 1.57
CA ASP A 304 13.01 23.50 0.30
C ASP A 304 11.51 23.13 0.34
N THR A 305 10.94 22.86 1.52
CA THR A 305 9.61 22.27 1.66
C THR A 305 8.56 23.35 1.85
N VAL A 306 7.70 23.53 0.85
CA VAL A 306 6.58 24.47 0.95
C VAL A 306 5.43 23.89 1.77
N TRP A 307 5.13 22.60 1.60
CA TRP A 307 4.07 21.90 2.33
C TRP A 307 4.55 20.55 2.81
N LEU A 308 4.30 20.27 4.09
CA LEU A 308 4.57 18.98 4.72
C LEU A 308 3.26 18.36 5.19
N THR A 309 3.09 17.06 4.97
CA THR A 309 2.16 16.22 5.73
C THR A 309 2.97 15.15 6.43
N GLN A 310 2.92 15.15 7.76
CA GLN A 310 3.65 14.21 8.60
C GLN A 310 2.73 13.69 9.70
N GLN A 311 2.14 12.53 9.46
CA GLN A 311 1.03 12.03 10.26
C GLN A 311 1.23 10.57 10.64
N LEU A 312 0.72 10.21 11.81
CA LEU A 312 0.60 8.83 12.27
C LEU A 312 -0.88 8.49 12.40
N ARG A 313 -1.32 7.56 11.56
CA ARG A 313 -2.62 6.92 11.69
C ARG A 313 -2.49 5.60 12.43
N VAL A 314 -3.37 5.37 13.40
CA VAL A 314 -3.46 4.08 14.11
C VAL A 314 -4.90 3.61 14.16
N ASP A 315 -5.19 2.50 13.48
CA ASP A 315 -6.49 1.84 13.50
C ASP A 315 -6.40 0.58 14.39
N ARG A 316 -7.40 0.36 15.24
CA ARG A 316 -7.50 -0.83 16.12
C ARG A 316 -8.89 -1.41 16.03
N ASP A 317 -8.98 -2.69 15.71
CA ASP A 317 -10.25 -3.40 15.59
C ASP A 317 -10.24 -4.64 16.49
N LEU A 318 -11.36 -4.85 17.19
CA LEU A 318 -11.65 -6.07 17.93
C LEU A 318 -13.05 -6.53 17.56
N ALA A 319 -13.22 -7.83 17.33
CA ALA A 319 -14.52 -8.42 17.08
C ALA A 319 -14.68 -9.78 17.74
N LEU A 320 -15.91 -10.04 18.19
CA LEU A 320 -16.39 -11.34 18.62
C LEU A 320 -17.57 -11.71 17.73
N PHE A 321 -17.60 -12.94 17.25
CA PHE A 321 -18.66 -13.41 16.37
C PHE A 321 -19.03 -14.85 16.69
N GLY A 322 -20.26 -15.21 16.38
CA GLY A 322 -20.74 -16.57 16.46
C GLY A 322 -21.96 -16.78 15.58
N GLU A 323 -22.08 -17.98 15.04
CA GLU A 323 -23.22 -18.42 14.26
C GLU A 323 -23.60 -19.84 14.68
N MET A 324 -24.90 -20.08 14.81
CA MET A 324 -25.45 -21.39 15.17
C MET A 324 -26.38 -21.85 14.06
N TYR A 325 -26.34 -23.15 13.79
CA TYR A 325 -27.15 -23.84 12.82
C TYR A 325 -27.90 -24.96 13.53
N PHE A 326 -29.21 -25.04 13.33
CA PHE A 326 -30.05 -26.08 13.88
C PHE A 326 -30.87 -26.72 12.78
N ASP A 327 -30.60 -28.00 12.52
CA ASP A 327 -31.35 -28.76 11.53
C ASP A 327 -32.70 -29.19 12.14
N LEU A 328 -33.78 -28.52 11.74
CA LEU A 328 -35.14 -28.89 12.15
C LEU A 328 -35.55 -30.23 11.51
N THR A 329 -35.14 -30.41 10.25
CA THR A 329 -35.33 -31.62 9.44
C THR A 329 -34.14 -31.77 8.49
N ASP A 330 -34.06 -32.89 7.76
CA ASP A 330 -33.01 -33.12 6.75
C ASP A 330 -33.01 -32.11 5.59
N ARG A 331 -34.04 -31.25 5.49
CA ARG A 331 -34.19 -30.26 4.40
C ARG A 331 -34.28 -28.82 4.90
N ILE A 332 -34.39 -28.61 6.21
CA ILE A 332 -34.65 -27.29 6.80
C ILE A 332 -33.66 -27.06 7.94
N THR A 333 -32.77 -26.11 7.73
CA THR A 333 -31.82 -25.61 8.73
C THR A 333 -32.21 -24.19 9.11
N PHE A 334 -32.35 -23.93 10.41
CA PHE A 334 -32.38 -22.59 10.95
C PHE A 334 -30.95 -22.13 11.22
N THR A 335 -30.57 -20.94 10.73
CA THR A 335 -29.31 -20.28 11.08
C THR A 335 -29.58 -18.96 11.78
N GLY A 336 -28.74 -18.64 12.77
CA GLY A 336 -28.71 -17.34 13.42
C GLY A 336 -27.29 -17.00 13.84
N GLY A 337 -26.85 -15.78 13.54
CA GLY A 337 -25.51 -15.30 13.87
C GLY A 337 -25.52 -13.91 14.47
N VAL A 338 -24.52 -13.64 15.31
CA VAL A 338 -24.28 -12.35 15.95
C VAL A 338 -22.82 -11.97 15.83
N ARG A 339 -22.55 -10.67 15.70
CA ARG A 339 -21.20 -10.12 15.77
C ARG A 339 -21.19 -8.80 16.51
N GLY A 340 -20.31 -8.70 17.49
CA GLY A 340 -19.96 -7.44 18.15
C GLY A 340 -18.59 -6.98 17.69
N TYR A 341 -18.42 -5.69 17.46
CA TYR A 341 -17.14 -5.09 17.12
C TYR A 341 -16.90 -3.81 17.91
N LYS A 342 -15.63 -3.53 18.20
CA LYS A 342 -15.16 -2.30 18.81
C LYS A 342 -13.96 -1.82 18.00
N TYR A 343 -14.03 -0.59 17.52
CA TYR A 343 -12.94 0.05 16.79
C TYR A 343 -12.45 1.31 17.50
N ARG A 344 -11.18 1.64 17.33
CA ARG A 344 -10.59 2.91 17.78
C ARG A 344 -9.53 3.35 16.78
N ASN A 345 -9.80 4.46 16.12
CA ASN A 345 -8.94 5.03 15.09
C ASN A 345 -8.44 6.40 15.56
N SER A 346 -7.21 6.74 15.23
CA SER A 346 -6.61 8.06 15.48
C SER A 346 -5.78 8.50 14.27
N LEU A 347 -5.68 9.80 14.06
CA LEU A 347 -4.82 10.42 13.04
C LEU A 347 -4.19 11.67 13.67
N GLN A 348 -2.91 11.59 14.00
CA GLN A 348 -2.22 12.63 14.77
C GLN A 348 -0.99 13.10 14.01
N GLY A 349 -0.57 14.36 14.20
CA GLY A 349 0.68 14.90 13.66
C GLY A 349 0.55 16.31 13.09
N PHE A 350 1.15 16.52 11.91
CA PHE A 350 1.25 17.80 11.23
C PHE A 350 0.74 17.72 9.79
N PHE A 351 0.06 18.76 9.34
CA PHE A 351 -0.03 19.07 7.91
C PHE A 351 -0.06 20.58 7.68
N GLY A 352 0.62 21.05 6.64
CA GLY A 352 0.48 22.42 6.17
C GLY A 352 1.78 23.11 5.82
N TYR A 353 1.71 24.44 5.82
CA TYR A 353 2.78 25.36 5.43
C TYR A 353 3.57 25.88 6.64
N GLY A 354 4.77 26.39 6.36
CA GLY A 354 5.53 27.20 7.31
C GLY A 354 4.88 28.56 7.58
N PRO A 355 5.28 29.27 8.65
CA PRO A 355 4.61 30.47 9.13
C PRO A 355 4.69 31.64 8.14
N GLY A 356 5.82 31.82 7.44
CA GLY A 356 5.96 32.91 6.47
C GLY A 356 5.13 32.68 5.22
N PHE A 357 5.11 31.45 4.70
CA PHE A 357 4.21 31.10 3.60
C PHE A 357 2.74 31.25 4.01
N ALA A 358 2.36 30.70 5.17
CA ALA A 358 0.99 30.78 5.64
C ALA A 358 0.49 32.24 5.77
N THR A 359 1.35 33.12 6.29
CA THR A 359 1.06 34.56 6.42
C THR A 359 0.95 35.24 5.06
N ASN A 360 1.87 34.96 4.14
CA ASN A 360 1.89 35.57 2.80
C ASN A 360 0.64 35.21 1.97
N PHE A 361 0.10 34.00 2.15
CA PHE A 361 -1.05 33.48 1.41
C PHE A 361 -2.37 33.52 2.19
N GLY A 362 -2.36 34.01 3.43
CA GLY A 362 -3.57 34.09 4.26
C GLY A 362 -4.20 32.74 4.57
N THR A 363 -3.40 31.66 4.60
CA THR A 363 -3.88 30.32 4.96
C THR A 363 -3.72 30.06 6.44
N THR A 364 -4.67 29.31 7.01
CA THR A 364 -4.70 28.92 8.42
C THR A 364 -4.33 27.44 8.59
N THR A 365 -3.52 26.87 7.71
CA THR A 365 -3.06 25.47 7.83
C THR A 365 -1.55 25.44 8.01
N GLY A 366 -1.04 24.49 8.81
CA GLY A 366 0.38 24.37 9.11
C GLY A 366 0.74 24.95 10.47
N GLU A 367 1.89 25.62 10.55
CA GLU A 367 2.49 26.03 11.82
C GLU A 367 1.68 27.11 12.57
N LEU A 368 0.91 27.93 11.84
CA LEU A 368 0.02 28.92 12.47
C LEU A 368 -1.21 28.30 13.18
N SER A 369 -1.42 26.99 13.05
CA SER A 369 -2.54 26.27 13.67
C SER A 369 -2.10 25.16 14.62
N CYS A 370 -0.83 25.14 15.02
CA CYS A 370 -0.36 24.25 16.06
C CYS A 370 -1.11 24.52 17.38
N PHE A 371 -1.61 23.46 18.01
CA PHE A 371 -2.13 23.52 19.38
C PHE A 371 -1.18 22.86 20.39
N ASP A 372 -0.22 22.07 19.93
CA ASP A 372 0.85 21.49 20.75
C ASP A 372 2.22 21.71 20.08
N PRO A 373 3.14 22.48 20.69
CA PRO A 373 4.49 22.68 20.16
C PRO A 373 5.38 21.45 20.29
N ASP A 374 5.04 20.49 21.15
CA ASP A 374 5.76 19.23 21.28
C ASP A 374 5.14 18.21 20.28
N PRO A 375 5.83 17.86 19.18
CA PRO A 375 5.22 17.06 18.13
C PRO A 375 5.00 15.61 18.56
N ILE A 376 3.75 15.10 18.43
CA ILE A 376 3.41 13.70 18.68
C ILE A 376 4.12 12.77 17.69
N VAL A 377 4.26 13.22 16.43
CA VAL A 377 4.97 12.50 15.37
C VAL A 377 6.36 13.08 15.24
N ALA A 378 7.38 12.25 15.49
CA ALA A 378 8.78 12.65 15.43
C ALA A 378 9.12 13.38 14.12
N ASN A 379 10.01 14.36 14.20
CA ASN A 379 10.45 15.21 13.08
C ASN A 379 9.35 16.09 12.46
N SER A 380 8.20 16.26 13.12
CA SER A 380 7.21 17.27 12.70
C SER A 380 7.54 18.62 13.37
N PRO A 381 7.20 19.76 12.76
CA PRO A 381 7.38 21.07 13.38
C PRO A 381 6.59 21.24 14.67
N CYS A 382 5.37 20.67 14.71
CA CYS A 382 4.45 20.72 15.84
C CYS A 382 3.33 19.69 15.64
N THR A 383 2.32 19.69 16.52
CA THR A 383 1.04 18.98 16.29
C THR A 383 -0.08 19.98 15.98
N ASN A 384 -0.77 19.78 14.85
CA ASN A 384 -1.96 20.54 14.43
C ASN A 384 -3.15 19.66 14.00
N ILE A 385 -3.03 18.33 14.17
CA ILE A 385 -4.11 17.37 14.03
C ILE A 385 -3.97 16.27 15.09
N ASP A 386 -5.08 15.87 15.73
CA ASP A 386 -5.16 14.83 16.77
C ASP A 386 -6.44 13.99 16.67
#